data_AF-A0A7K2WBP2-F1
#
_entry.id   AF-A0A7K2WBP2-F1
#
_cell.length_a   1.000
_cell.length_b   1.000
_cell.length_c   1.000
_cell.angle_alpha   90.00
_cell.angle_beta   90.00
_cell.angle_gamma   90.00
#
_symmetry.space_group_name_H-M   'P 1'
#
loop_
_entity.id
_entity.type
_entity.pdbx_description
1 polymer ?
#
loop_
_entity_poly.entity_id
_entity_poly.type
_entity_poly.pdbx_seq_one_letter_code
_entity_poly.pdbx_strand_id
1 'polypeptide(L)'
;MTTESAPEEAGPKCPGCGSSGVRAVPEICDDHAAGRAGLADRLARTPGAPTRFDCGLHVVEGMVMAGIGVALAHHGITRDKPLYAIGGSLLALLLFVGTLLVVRGEVRQRAVVAAGEDRAEALWRPSYHCSSCASVFCPDGTPWQGLLTPEQFKKYVWTEAGYGEQLEERFKDVDLPPATPAVPGGGRDHA
;
A
#
# COMPACT_ATOMS: atom_id res chain seq x y z
N MET A 1 7.06 -43.36 35.77
CA MET A 1 6.56 -41.99 35.49
C MET A 1 6.87 -41.70 34.04
N THR A 2 5.89 -41.94 33.17
CA THR A 2 5.94 -41.61 31.74
C THR A 2 5.67 -40.12 31.62
N THR A 3 6.68 -39.36 31.18
CA THR A 3 6.48 -37.98 30.72
C THR A 3 5.69 -38.05 29.43
N GLU A 4 4.40 -37.74 29.54
CA GLU A 4 3.51 -37.50 28.42
C GLU A 4 4.01 -36.26 27.68
N SER A 5 4.63 -36.47 26.52
CA SER A 5 4.99 -35.40 25.60
C SER A 5 3.71 -34.69 25.18
N ALA A 6 3.61 -33.40 25.50
CA ALA A 6 2.53 -32.55 25.01
C ALA A 6 2.44 -32.69 23.47
N PRO A 7 1.23 -32.79 22.89
CA PRO A 7 1.07 -32.82 21.45
C PRO A 7 1.65 -31.53 20.87
N GLU A 8 2.67 -31.66 20.04
CA GLU A 8 3.18 -30.61 19.17
C GLU A 8 1.98 -30.09 18.37
N GLU A 9 1.55 -28.85 18.60
CA GLU A 9 0.42 -28.28 17.87
C GLU A 9 0.74 -28.34 16.38
N ALA A 10 0.02 -29.22 15.67
CA ALA A 10 0.20 -29.40 14.25
C ALA A 10 -0.16 -28.08 13.56
N GLY A 11 0.87 -27.30 13.20
CA GLY A 11 0.70 -26.02 12.50
C GLY A 11 -0.14 -26.16 11.23
N PRO A 12 -0.64 -25.03 10.69
CA PRO A 12 -1.53 -25.04 9.54
C PRO A 12 -0.89 -25.77 8.36
N LYS A 13 -1.70 -26.54 7.63
CA LYS A 13 -1.28 -27.22 6.39
C LYS A 13 -1.91 -26.53 5.19
N CYS A 14 -1.19 -26.50 4.09
CA CYS A 14 -1.72 -25.97 2.85
C CYS A 14 -2.89 -26.86 2.36
N PRO A 15 -4.10 -26.31 2.16
CA PRO A 15 -5.24 -27.10 1.70
C PRO A 15 -5.11 -27.57 0.24
N GLY A 16 -4.21 -26.98 -0.55
CA GLY A 16 -3.97 -27.38 -1.94
C GLY A 16 -3.03 -28.56 -2.12
N CYS A 17 -1.88 -28.55 -1.43
CA CYS A 17 -0.82 -29.56 -1.61
C CYS A 17 -0.51 -30.38 -0.35
N GLY A 18 -1.15 -30.09 0.78
CA GLY A 18 -0.92 -30.78 2.06
C GLY A 18 0.40 -30.47 2.76
N SER A 19 1.24 -29.59 2.18
CA SER A 19 2.53 -29.19 2.75
C SER A 19 2.36 -28.50 4.11
N SER A 20 3.25 -28.83 5.05
CA SER A 20 3.44 -28.10 6.32
C SER A 20 4.41 -26.92 6.19
N GLY A 21 5.05 -26.74 5.01
CA GLY A 21 5.96 -25.63 4.71
C GLY A 21 5.24 -24.32 4.41
N VAL A 22 4.26 -23.97 5.24
CA VAL A 22 3.50 -22.72 5.16
C VAL A 22 4.03 -21.72 6.18
N ARG A 23 4.00 -20.44 5.84
CA ARG A 23 4.40 -19.35 6.75
C ARG A 23 3.34 -18.27 6.74
N ALA A 24 3.18 -17.56 7.85
CA ALA A 24 2.28 -16.43 7.91
C ALA A 24 2.77 -15.35 6.94
N VAL A 25 1.87 -14.73 6.19
CA VAL A 25 2.23 -13.66 5.25
C VAL A 25 2.97 -12.50 5.94
N PRO A 26 2.58 -12.05 7.16
CA PRO A 26 3.34 -11.03 7.88
C PRO A 26 4.82 -11.37 8.07
N GLU A 27 5.12 -12.60 8.48
CA GLU A 27 6.49 -13.06 8.69
C GLU A 27 7.30 -13.10 7.38
N ILE A 28 6.65 -13.44 6.26
CA ILE A 28 7.30 -13.43 4.95
C ILE A 28 7.60 -12.01 4.50
N CYS A 29 6.69 -11.07 4.74
CA CYS A 29 6.89 -9.67 4.35
C CYS A 29 8.02 -9.00 5.17
N ASP A 30 8.23 -9.43 6.42
CA ASP A 30 9.34 -8.98 7.25
C ASP A 30 10.68 -9.65 6.89
N ASP A 31 10.66 -10.77 6.15
CA ASP A 31 11.84 -11.50 5.69
C ASP A 31 12.52 -10.81 4.49
N HIS A 32 13.73 -10.28 4.71
CA HIS A 32 14.53 -9.62 3.68
C HIS A 32 14.82 -10.50 2.44
N ALA A 33 14.81 -11.83 2.57
CA ALA A 33 14.99 -12.73 1.42
C ALA A 33 13.77 -12.73 0.50
N ALA A 34 12.56 -12.67 1.07
CA ALA A 34 11.32 -12.60 0.30
C ALA A 34 11.15 -11.25 -0.43
N GLY A 35 11.68 -10.17 0.17
CA GLY A 35 11.77 -8.85 -0.48
C GLY A 35 12.59 -8.89 -1.78
N ARG A 36 13.74 -9.58 -1.79
CA ARG A 36 14.60 -9.71 -2.98
C ARG A 36 13.95 -10.48 -4.12
N ALA A 37 13.01 -11.38 -3.84
CA ALA A 37 12.27 -12.14 -4.83
C ALA A 37 10.99 -11.43 -5.33
N GLY A 38 10.67 -10.23 -4.82
CA GLY A 38 9.44 -9.51 -5.16
C GLY A 38 8.17 -10.12 -4.57
N LEU A 39 8.29 -11.13 -3.71
CA LEU A 39 7.15 -11.78 -3.06
C LEU A 39 6.49 -10.84 -2.05
N ALA A 40 7.28 -10.06 -1.30
CA ALA A 40 6.76 -9.07 -0.36
C ALA A 40 5.90 -7.99 -1.05
N ASP A 41 6.27 -7.56 -2.26
CA ASP A 41 5.46 -6.63 -3.07
C ASP A 41 4.13 -7.26 -3.51
N ARG A 42 4.17 -8.51 -3.94
CA ARG A 42 2.97 -9.28 -4.31
C ARG A 42 2.10 -9.65 -3.13
N LEU A 43 2.61 -9.57 -1.90
CA LEU A 43 1.87 -9.81 -0.66
C LEU A 43 1.64 -8.51 0.12
N ALA A 44 1.89 -7.35 -0.49
CA ALA A 44 1.84 -6.07 0.20
C ALA A 44 0.44 -5.77 0.73
N ARG A 45 0.37 -5.40 2.02
CA ARG A 45 -0.88 -5.03 2.70
C ARG A 45 -1.46 -3.71 2.20
N THR A 46 -0.60 -2.70 2.04
CA THR A 46 -0.98 -1.33 1.68
C THR A 46 -0.14 -0.84 0.51
N PRO A 47 -0.64 0.08 -0.32
CA PRO A 47 0.21 0.79 -1.25
C PRO A 47 1.25 1.60 -0.49
N GLY A 48 2.43 1.80 -1.08
CA GLY A 48 3.43 2.71 -0.53
C GLY A 48 2.83 4.11 -0.43
N ALA A 49 2.66 4.62 0.79
CA ALA A 49 2.29 6.01 1.01
C ALA A 49 3.56 6.82 1.33
N PRO A 50 3.70 8.04 0.79
CA PRO A 50 4.80 8.93 1.17
C PRO A 50 4.76 9.13 2.68
N THR A 51 5.90 9.16 3.35
CA THR A 51 5.95 9.39 4.80
C THR A 51 5.70 10.87 5.12
N ARG A 52 5.35 11.20 6.37
CA ARG A 52 5.22 12.61 6.79
C ARG A 52 6.52 13.39 6.59
N PHE A 53 7.66 12.71 6.72
CA PHE A 53 8.97 13.29 6.48
C PHE A 53 9.17 13.66 5.01
N ASP A 54 8.80 12.76 4.09
CA ASP A 54 8.88 13.02 2.64
C ASP A 54 8.03 14.24 2.24
N CYS A 55 6.82 14.33 2.80
CA CYS A 55 5.97 15.53 2.64
C CYS A 55 6.67 16.80 3.10
N GLY A 56 7.26 16.76 4.30
CA GLY A 56 7.97 17.89 4.88
C GLY A 56 9.16 18.31 4.02
N LEU A 57 9.91 17.34 3.48
CA LEU A 57 11.03 17.59 2.60
C LEU A 57 10.57 18.27 1.30
N HIS A 58 9.49 17.79 0.67
CA HIS A 58 8.93 18.43 -0.53
C HIS A 58 8.40 19.85 -0.27
N VAL A 59 7.82 20.10 0.91
CA VAL A 59 7.47 21.48 1.32
C VAL A 59 8.72 22.34 1.39
N VAL A 60 9.77 21.89 2.08
CA VAL A 60 11.02 22.66 2.23
C VAL A 60 11.67 22.93 0.88
N GLU A 61 11.82 21.90 0.05
CA GLU A 61 12.35 22.00 -1.31
C GLU A 61 11.56 23.02 -2.14
N GLY A 62 10.23 22.91 -2.12
CA GLY A 62 9.32 23.83 -2.80
C GLY A 62 9.43 25.27 -2.33
N MET A 63 9.54 25.50 -1.01
CA MET A 63 9.73 26.84 -0.45
C MET A 63 11.08 27.44 -0.83
N VAL A 64 12.15 26.64 -0.86
CA VAL A 64 13.47 27.09 -1.30
C VAL A 64 13.42 27.54 -2.76
N MET A 65 12.84 26.73 -3.64
CA MET A 65 12.72 27.08 -5.06
C MET A 65 11.83 28.32 -5.27
N ALA A 66 10.68 28.40 -4.60
CA ALA A 66 9.83 29.59 -4.66
C ALA A 66 10.56 30.85 -4.15
N GLY A 67 11.34 30.72 -3.07
CA GLY A 67 12.17 31.78 -2.52
C GLY A 67 13.21 32.31 -3.52
N ILE A 68 13.82 31.44 -4.34
CA ILE A 68 14.72 31.86 -5.43
C ILE A 68 13.96 32.71 -6.45
N GLY A 69 12.74 32.33 -6.81
CA GLY A 69 11.89 33.13 -7.70
C GLY A 69 11.56 34.52 -7.12
N VAL A 70 11.22 34.57 -5.83
CA VAL A 70 11.00 35.85 -5.11
C VAL A 70 12.26 36.71 -5.09
N ALA A 71 13.43 36.11 -4.84
CA ALA A 71 14.71 36.83 -4.84
C ALA A 71 15.03 37.42 -6.23
N LEU A 72 14.77 36.67 -7.32
CA LEU A 72 14.89 37.18 -8.69
C LEU A 72 13.92 38.33 -8.96
N ALA A 73 12.68 38.22 -8.49
CA ALA A 73 11.68 39.27 -8.64
C ALA A 73 12.11 40.57 -7.92
N HIS A 74 12.56 40.43 -6.67
CA HIS A 74 13.07 41.53 -5.87
C HIS A 74 14.31 42.19 -6.52
N HIS A 75 15.21 41.38 -7.08
CA HIS A 75 16.33 41.89 -7.85
C HIS A 75 15.90 42.68 -9.10
N GLY A 76 14.86 42.22 -9.78
CA GLY A 76 14.26 42.92 -10.92
C GLY A 76 13.69 44.28 -10.54
N ILE A 77 12.97 44.36 -9.41
CA ILE A 77 12.39 45.62 -8.90
C ILE A 77 13.49 46.61 -8.50
N THR A 78 14.48 46.16 -7.72
CA THR A 78 15.56 47.03 -7.21
C THR A 78 16.52 47.55 -8.28
N ARG A 79 16.53 46.94 -9.47
CA ARG A 79 17.39 47.35 -10.60
C ARG A 79 16.62 47.82 -11.83
N ASP A 80 15.32 48.09 -11.69
CA ASP A 80 14.44 48.51 -12.80
C ASP A 80 14.51 47.58 -14.03
N LYS A 81 14.64 46.26 -13.77
CA LYS A 81 14.64 45.22 -14.80
C LYS A 81 13.30 44.47 -14.80
N PRO A 82 12.29 44.94 -15.57
CA PRO A 82 10.92 44.41 -15.50
C PRO A 82 10.82 42.94 -15.87
N LEU A 83 11.68 42.44 -16.77
CA LEU A 83 11.71 41.02 -17.13
C LEU A 83 12.04 40.11 -15.94
N TYR A 84 12.97 40.52 -15.07
CA TYR A 84 13.31 39.74 -13.87
C TYR A 84 12.23 39.84 -12.80
N ALA A 85 11.59 41.00 -12.67
CA ALA A 85 10.46 41.19 -11.76
C ALA A 85 9.28 40.28 -12.13
N ILE A 86 8.86 40.32 -13.39
CA ILE A 86 7.73 39.52 -13.90
C ILE A 86 8.12 38.03 -13.91
N GLY A 87 9.27 37.68 -14.47
CA GLY A 87 9.72 36.30 -14.58
C GLY A 87 9.92 35.63 -13.23
N GLY A 88 10.57 36.32 -12.28
CA GLY A 88 10.76 35.81 -10.91
C GLY A 88 9.43 35.61 -10.18
N SER A 89 8.47 36.53 -10.34
CA SER A 89 7.15 36.43 -9.71
C SER A 89 6.35 35.24 -10.25
N LEU A 90 6.35 35.06 -11.58
CA LEU A 90 5.68 33.93 -12.22
C LEU A 90 6.33 32.61 -11.81
N LEU A 91 7.66 32.54 -11.81
CA LEU A 91 8.41 31.36 -11.40
C LEU A 91 8.09 30.99 -9.94
N ALA A 92 8.12 31.97 -9.02
CA ALA A 92 7.79 31.75 -7.62
C ALA A 92 6.36 31.22 -7.45
N LEU A 93 5.39 31.81 -8.16
CA LEU A 93 3.99 31.40 -8.11
C LEU A 93 3.80 29.96 -8.62
N LEU A 94 4.40 29.62 -9.76
CA LEU A 94 4.31 28.28 -10.34
C LEU A 94 4.91 27.23 -9.42
N LEU A 95 6.10 27.49 -8.86
CA LEU A 95 6.76 26.58 -7.93
C LEU A 95 5.96 26.40 -6.64
N PHE A 96 5.41 27.48 -6.11
CA PHE A 96 4.57 27.43 -4.91
C PHE A 96 3.29 26.62 -5.15
N VAL A 97 2.56 26.91 -6.23
CA VAL A 97 1.33 26.17 -6.59
C VAL A 97 1.66 24.70 -6.87
N GLY A 98 2.73 24.41 -7.62
CA GLY A 98 3.20 23.06 -7.86
C GLY A 98 3.48 22.29 -6.58
N THR A 99 4.17 22.92 -5.62
CA THR A 99 4.43 22.36 -4.30
C THR A 99 3.14 22.03 -3.56
N LEU A 100 2.16 22.93 -3.56
CA LEU A 100 0.86 22.69 -2.93
C LEU A 100 0.12 21.51 -3.56
N LEU A 101 0.17 21.37 -4.88
CA LEU A 101 -0.46 20.25 -5.59
C LEU A 101 0.18 18.91 -5.22
N VAL A 102 1.52 18.86 -5.16
CA VAL A 102 2.27 17.67 -4.73
C VAL A 102 1.87 17.29 -3.30
N VAL A 103 2.01 18.21 -2.35
CA VAL A 103 1.71 17.97 -0.94
C VAL A 103 0.25 17.56 -0.73
N ARG A 104 -0.69 18.20 -1.43
CA ARG A 104 -2.11 17.82 -1.39
C ARG A 104 -2.34 16.41 -1.92
N GLY A 105 -1.65 16.02 -2.99
CA GLY A 105 -1.66 14.66 -3.51
C GLY A 105 -1.17 13.64 -2.49
N GLU A 106 -0.02 13.91 -1.86
CA GLU A 106 0.56 13.02 -0.85
C GLU A 106 -0.32 12.89 0.40
N VAL A 107 -0.90 13.99 0.88
CA VAL A 107 -1.86 13.98 1.98
C VAL A 107 -3.10 13.16 1.63
N ARG A 108 -3.64 13.33 0.41
CA ARG A 108 -4.80 12.54 -0.04
C ARG A 108 -4.46 11.06 -0.12
N GLN A 109 -3.29 10.69 -0.64
CA GLN A 109 -2.85 9.30 -0.71
C GLN A 109 -2.73 8.68 0.69
N ARG A 110 -2.12 9.38 1.65
CA ARG A 110 -2.09 8.93 3.05
C ARG A 110 -3.47 8.76 3.65
N ALA A 111 -4.38 9.68 3.38
CA ALA A 111 -5.74 9.60 3.88
C ALA A 111 -6.47 8.36 3.33
N VAL A 112 -6.27 8.03 2.05
CA VAL A 112 -6.79 6.80 1.45
C VAL A 112 -6.21 5.57 2.14
N VAL A 113 -4.88 5.52 2.33
CA VAL A 113 -4.23 4.39 3.01
C VAL A 113 -4.76 4.21 4.43
N ALA A 114 -4.78 5.27 5.23
CA ALA A 114 -5.29 5.25 6.60
C ALA A 114 -6.75 4.81 6.67
N ALA A 115 -7.59 5.22 5.72
CA ALA A 115 -9.01 4.84 5.71
C ALA A 115 -9.25 3.34 5.40
N GLY A 116 -8.30 2.69 4.72
CA GLY A 116 -8.39 1.26 4.37
C GLY A 116 -7.58 0.34 5.27
N GLU A 117 -6.74 0.89 6.17
CA GLU A 117 -5.69 0.14 6.88
C GLU A 117 -6.26 -1.01 7.70
N ASP A 118 -7.30 -0.75 8.50
CA ASP A 118 -7.94 -1.77 9.33
C ASP A 118 -8.58 -2.89 8.49
N ARG A 119 -9.18 -2.55 7.34
CA ARG A 119 -9.76 -3.55 6.42
C ARG A 119 -8.66 -4.39 5.79
N ALA A 120 -7.60 -3.76 5.31
CA ALA A 120 -6.46 -4.47 4.74
C ALA A 120 -5.83 -5.41 5.76
N GLU A 121 -5.61 -4.94 6.99
CA GLU A 121 -5.03 -5.72 8.09
C GLU A 121 -5.90 -6.93 8.46
N ALA A 122 -7.22 -6.76 8.53
CA ALA A 122 -8.15 -7.85 8.84
C ALA A 122 -8.11 -9.00 7.82
N LEU A 123 -7.86 -8.68 6.55
CA LEU A 123 -7.69 -9.69 5.49
C LEU A 123 -6.27 -10.26 5.45
N TRP A 124 -5.28 -9.41 5.70
CA TRP A 124 -3.87 -9.74 5.50
C TRP A 124 -3.27 -10.54 6.67
N ARG A 125 -3.57 -10.15 7.91
CA ARG A 125 -3.00 -10.75 9.12
C ARG A 125 -3.28 -12.25 9.28
N PRO A 126 -4.49 -12.78 9.02
CA PRO A 126 -4.77 -14.22 9.20
C PRO A 126 -4.29 -15.10 8.02
N SER A 127 -3.55 -14.52 7.07
CA SER A 127 -3.19 -15.20 5.83
C SER A 127 -1.85 -15.93 5.90
N TYR A 128 -1.77 -17.05 5.20
CA TYR A 128 -0.59 -17.91 5.12
C TYR A 128 -0.23 -18.15 3.67
N HIS A 129 1.06 -18.20 3.39
CA HIS A 129 1.60 -18.52 2.08
C HIS A 129 2.32 -19.87 2.10
N CYS A 130 1.97 -20.72 1.15
CA CYS A 130 2.64 -21.99 0.91
C CYS A 130 3.72 -21.83 -0.15
N SER A 131 4.97 -22.10 0.23
CA SER A 131 6.10 -22.06 -0.71
C SER A 131 6.07 -23.16 -1.77
N SER A 132 5.47 -24.32 -1.47
CA SER A 132 5.46 -25.49 -2.36
C SER A 132 4.57 -25.31 -3.59
N CYS A 133 3.43 -24.62 -3.46
CA CYS A 133 2.49 -24.38 -4.55
C CYS A 133 2.20 -22.89 -4.81
N ALA A 134 2.97 -22.00 -4.18
CA ALA A 134 2.88 -20.54 -4.35
C ALA A 134 1.45 -19.99 -4.18
N SER A 135 0.74 -20.47 -3.14
CA SER A 135 -0.65 -20.10 -2.88
C SER A 135 -0.79 -19.43 -1.51
N VAL A 136 -1.70 -18.46 -1.42
CA VAL A 136 -2.12 -17.78 -0.21
C VAL A 136 -3.49 -18.28 0.22
N PHE A 137 -3.68 -18.51 1.52
CA PHE A 137 -4.93 -19.03 2.08
C PHE A 137 -5.12 -18.56 3.52
N CYS A 138 -6.36 -18.66 4.00
CA CYS A 138 -6.68 -18.53 5.43
C CYS A 138 -6.96 -19.91 6.03
N PRO A 139 -6.23 -20.34 7.08
CA PRO A 139 -6.42 -21.67 7.69
C PRO A 139 -7.85 -21.91 8.17
N ASP A 140 -8.49 -20.89 8.72
CA ASP A 140 -9.86 -20.95 9.25
C ASP A 140 -10.93 -20.72 8.17
N GLY A 141 -10.53 -20.55 6.90
CA GLY A 141 -11.44 -20.24 5.79
C GLY A 141 -12.16 -18.89 5.93
N THR A 142 -11.68 -18.03 6.81
CA THR A 142 -12.19 -16.68 7.08
C THR A 142 -11.00 -15.72 7.04
N PRO A 143 -11.08 -14.57 6.35
CA PRO A 143 -12.28 -13.95 5.75
C PRO A 143 -12.72 -14.50 4.38
N TRP A 144 -11.91 -15.31 3.71
CA TRP A 144 -12.28 -15.98 2.45
C TRP A 144 -11.94 -17.46 2.46
N GLN A 145 -12.60 -18.20 1.57
CA GLN A 145 -12.35 -19.63 1.35
C GLN A 145 -11.55 -19.86 0.06
N GLY A 146 -10.72 -20.90 0.08
CA GLY A 146 -9.94 -21.34 -1.07
C GLY A 146 -8.54 -20.75 -1.15
N LEU A 147 -7.88 -21.03 -2.28
CA LEU A 147 -6.51 -20.65 -2.56
C LEU A 147 -6.49 -19.45 -3.52
N LEU A 148 -5.67 -18.46 -3.19
CA LEU A 148 -5.36 -17.34 -4.08
C LEU A 148 -3.89 -17.43 -4.51
N THR A 149 -3.57 -16.98 -5.71
CA THR A 149 -2.18 -16.61 -6.02
C THR A 149 -1.80 -15.34 -5.28
N PRO A 150 -0.50 -15.01 -5.11
CA PRO A 150 -0.08 -13.73 -4.53
C PRO A 150 -0.68 -12.52 -5.26
N GLU A 151 -0.78 -12.55 -6.58
CA GLU A 151 -1.44 -11.49 -7.37
C GLU A 151 -2.91 -11.34 -7.01
N GLN A 152 -3.65 -12.45 -6.96
CA GLN A 152 -5.06 -12.48 -6.60
C GLN A 152 -5.25 -12.00 -5.17
N PHE A 153 -4.36 -12.39 -4.26
CA PHE A 153 -4.37 -11.93 -2.89
C PHE A 153 -4.15 -10.42 -2.79
N LYS A 154 -3.14 -9.85 -3.47
CA LYS A 154 -2.92 -8.39 -3.51
C LYS A 154 -4.15 -7.68 -4.05
N LYS A 155 -4.68 -8.13 -5.19
CA LYS A 155 -5.90 -7.55 -5.78
C LYS A 155 -7.07 -7.60 -4.79
N TYR A 156 -7.31 -8.75 -4.17
CA TYR A 156 -8.39 -8.93 -3.20
C TYR A 156 -8.25 -7.97 -2.01
N VAL A 157 -7.11 -7.99 -1.32
CA VAL A 157 -6.85 -7.14 -0.15
C VAL A 157 -6.98 -5.66 -0.51
N TRP A 158 -6.43 -5.24 -1.65
CA TRP A 158 -6.43 -3.84 -2.05
C TRP A 158 -7.81 -3.38 -2.52
N THR A 159 -8.56 -4.20 -3.25
CA THR A 159 -9.93 -3.86 -3.64
C THR A 159 -10.83 -3.71 -2.42
N GLU A 160 -10.81 -4.64 -1.48
CA GLU A 160 -11.61 -4.59 -0.26
C GLU A 160 -11.20 -3.45 0.69
N ALA A 161 -9.90 -3.12 0.73
CA ALA A 161 -9.41 -1.99 1.51
C ALA A 161 -9.76 -0.62 0.88
N GLY A 162 -10.12 -0.58 -0.41
CA GLY A 162 -10.40 0.65 -1.16
C GLY A 162 -9.18 1.26 -1.86
N TYR A 163 -8.15 0.44 -2.10
CA TYR A 163 -6.90 0.81 -2.77
C TYR A 163 -6.90 0.48 -4.29
N GLY A 164 -8.06 0.22 -4.88
CA GLY A 164 -8.17 -0.25 -6.26
C GLY A 164 -7.55 0.70 -7.31
N GLU A 165 -7.61 2.01 -7.06
CA GLU A 165 -6.99 3.02 -7.93
C GLU A 165 -5.45 2.97 -7.88
N GLN A 166 -4.87 2.50 -6.77
CA GLN A 166 -3.43 2.39 -6.57
C GLN A 166 -2.87 1.06 -7.09
N LEU A 167 -3.72 0.11 -7.41
CA LEU A 167 -3.32 -1.20 -7.93
C LEU A 167 -2.60 -1.04 -9.28
N GLU A 168 -1.48 -1.72 -9.48
CA GLU A 168 -0.81 -1.70 -10.77
C GLU A 168 -1.62 -2.47 -11.82
N GLU A 169 -1.56 -2.03 -13.08
CA GLU A 169 -2.41 -2.57 -14.16
C GLU A 169 -2.32 -4.10 -14.28
N ARG A 170 -1.10 -4.65 -14.15
CA ARG A 170 -0.85 -6.11 -14.18
C ARG A 170 -1.64 -6.91 -13.14
N PHE A 171 -2.05 -6.29 -12.04
CA PHE A 171 -2.86 -6.94 -11.01
C PHE A 171 -4.35 -6.63 -11.20
N LYS A 172 -4.72 -5.55 -11.89
CA LYS A 172 -6.14 -5.25 -12.17
C LYS A 172 -6.76 -6.27 -13.10
N ASP A 173 -6.00 -6.76 -14.06
CA ASP A 173 -6.46 -7.75 -15.05
C ASP A 173 -6.53 -9.18 -14.51
N VAL A 174 -6.10 -9.41 -13.26
CA VAL A 174 -6.11 -10.75 -12.66
C VAL A 174 -7.51 -11.11 -12.20
N ASP A 175 -8.09 -12.15 -12.77
CA ASP A 175 -9.40 -12.63 -12.32
C ASP A 175 -9.31 -13.18 -10.90
N LEU A 176 -10.18 -12.68 -10.02
CA LEU A 176 -10.38 -13.27 -8.71
C LEU A 176 -11.27 -14.50 -8.88
N PRO A 177 -10.90 -15.66 -8.33
CA PRO A 177 -11.85 -16.75 -8.21
C PRO A 177 -13.05 -16.22 -7.40
N PRO A 178 -14.25 -16.78 -7.59
CA PRO A 178 -15.41 -16.40 -6.79
C PRO A 178 -15.12 -16.69 -5.32
N ALA A 179 -14.58 -15.69 -4.62
CA ALA A 179 -14.34 -15.74 -3.20
C ALA A 179 -15.73 -15.83 -2.59
N THR A 180 -16.07 -17.00 -2.09
CA THR A 180 -17.29 -17.16 -1.31
C THR A 180 -17.00 -16.41 -0.01
N PRO A 181 -17.60 -15.23 0.23
CA PRO A 181 -17.38 -14.54 1.49
C PRO A 181 -17.85 -15.51 2.58
N ALA A 182 -17.01 -15.77 3.58
CA ALA A 182 -17.34 -16.74 4.62
C ALA A 182 -18.55 -16.29 5.48
N VAL A 183 -18.97 -15.02 5.37
CA VAL A 183 -20.10 -14.43 6.10
C VAL A 183 -21.14 -13.88 5.12
N PRO A 184 -22.38 -14.41 5.08
CA PRO A 184 -23.53 -13.73 4.49
C PRO A 184 -24.02 -12.66 5.47
N GLY A 185 -23.80 -11.38 5.19
CA GLY A 185 -24.09 -10.31 6.15
C GLY A 185 -24.48 -8.98 5.54
N GLY A 186 -25.79 -8.80 5.32
CA GLY A 186 -26.47 -7.51 5.42
C GLY A 186 -26.48 -6.64 4.17
N GLY A 187 -27.53 -6.77 3.36
CA GLY A 187 -27.88 -5.77 2.36
C GLY A 187 -27.97 -4.39 3.00
N ARG A 188 -27.15 -3.46 2.50
CA ARG A 188 -27.37 -2.03 2.71
C ARG A 188 -28.43 -1.61 1.71
N ASP A 189 -29.67 -1.49 2.20
CA ASP A 189 -30.73 -0.79 1.51
C ASP A 189 -30.31 0.67 1.33
N HIS A 190 -30.09 1.08 0.08
CA HIS A 190 -29.99 2.48 -0.29
C HIS A 190 -31.41 2.99 -0.58
N ALA A 191 -31.93 3.81 0.33
CA ALA A 191 -32.93 4.83 0.03
C ALA A 191 -32.23 6.14 -0.33
#